data_AF-A0A1A0KUJ2-F1
#
_entry.id   AF-A0A1A0KUJ2-F1
#
_cell.length_a   1.000
_cell.length_b   1.000
_cell.length_c   1.000
_cell.angle_alpha   90.00
_cell.angle_beta   90.00
_cell.angle_gamma   90.00
#
_symmetry.space_group_name_H-M   'P 1'
#
loop_
_entity.id
_entity.type
_entity.pdbx_description
1 polymer ?
#
loop_
_entity_poly.entity_id
_entity_poly.type
_entity_poly.pdbx_seq_one_letter_code
_entity_poly.pdbx_strand_id
1 'polypeptide(L)'
;MNTDRPREQHLDDPDEPPRESAADRGADRDDGSGTRGDSADSAPARDGSGAGAPGDSATNGTSGTPATFPRRLPWLLLIAAVVLAVDLGTKALVVAKMTPGEPISVIGDVVRLTLIRNSGAAFSMATGMTWLLTLIAVAVVIGVIRIGRTLRSLSWAIGLGLVLGGALGNLVDRLFRSPGPLQGHVIDFIAVTKWWPVFNVADSSIVCGAILLVVLTVFGFEPDGTRAGHDDDEGAHAGDDQDGKAGE
;
A
#
# COMPACT_ATOMS: atom_id res chain seq x y z
N MET A 1 -82.32 10.04 10.98
CA MET A 1 -82.09 11.45 10.59
C MET A 1 -80.60 11.62 10.33
N ASN A 2 -80.05 11.44 9.12
CA ASN A 2 -80.18 12.24 7.88
C ASN A 2 -80.01 13.74 8.17
N THR A 3 -79.15 14.56 7.55
CA THR A 3 -78.22 14.51 6.39
C THR A 3 -77.44 15.85 6.47
N ASP A 4 -76.17 16.01 6.09
CA ASP A 4 -75.78 16.50 4.76
C ASP A 4 -74.24 16.61 4.63
N ARG A 5 -73.67 15.84 3.70
CA ARG A 5 -72.71 16.29 2.67
C ARG A 5 -73.52 16.31 1.36
N PRO A 6 -73.26 17.14 0.31
CA PRO A 6 -71.98 17.12 -0.44
C PRO A 6 -71.62 18.39 -1.28
N ARG A 7 -70.43 18.36 -1.91
CA ARG A 7 -70.02 18.92 -3.23
C ARG A 7 -68.50 18.70 -3.34
N GLU A 8 -68.02 17.62 -3.94
CA GLU A 8 -67.76 17.46 -5.39
C GLU A 8 -67.03 18.66 -6.03
N GLN A 9 -65.72 18.49 -6.23
CA GLN A 9 -65.03 19.00 -7.41
C GLN A 9 -64.31 17.82 -8.05
N HIS A 10 -65.02 17.24 -9.01
CA HIS A 10 -64.55 16.40 -10.09
C HIS A 10 -64.16 17.34 -11.23
N LEU A 11 -62.93 17.24 -11.72
CA LEU A 11 -62.57 17.69 -13.06
C LEU A 11 -61.64 16.65 -13.65
N ASP A 12 -62.24 15.69 -14.36
CA ASP A 12 -61.60 15.01 -15.48
C ASP A 12 -61.31 16.07 -16.57
N ASP A 13 -60.13 16.05 -17.19
CA ASP A 13 -60.05 15.48 -18.54
C ASP A 13 -58.58 15.25 -18.99
N PRO A 14 -58.36 14.24 -19.84
CA PRO A 14 -57.11 13.83 -20.46
C PRO A 14 -56.84 14.69 -21.70
N ASP A 15 -55.57 14.91 -22.04
CA ASP A 15 -55.15 14.98 -23.45
C ASP A 15 -53.61 15.07 -23.57
N GLU A 16 -53.15 14.42 -24.63
CA GLU A 16 -51.80 14.08 -25.07
C GLU A 16 -50.82 15.26 -25.35
N PRO A 17 -49.52 14.96 -25.61
CA PRO A 17 -48.41 15.91 -25.64
C PRO A 17 -48.16 16.51 -27.04
N PRO A 18 -47.34 17.58 -27.15
CA PRO A 18 -46.69 17.94 -28.40
C PRO A 18 -45.35 17.22 -28.56
N ARG A 19 -45.21 16.57 -29.73
CA ARG A 19 -43.97 16.07 -30.31
C ARG A 19 -43.02 17.23 -30.64
N GLU A 20 -41.73 17.09 -30.35
CA GLU A 20 -40.70 17.85 -31.08
C GLU A 20 -39.67 16.92 -31.71
N SER A 21 -39.65 17.03 -33.03
CA SER A 21 -38.69 16.50 -33.98
C SER A 21 -37.45 17.39 -33.97
N ALA A 22 -36.27 16.80 -33.88
CA ALA A 22 -35.03 17.43 -34.35
C ALA A 22 -34.17 16.38 -35.05
N ALA A 23 -34.33 16.33 -36.37
CA ALA A 23 -33.22 16.03 -37.26
C ALA A 23 -32.23 17.20 -37.22
N ASP A 24 -30.93 16.89 -37.33
CA ASP A 24 -29.96 17.52 -38.24
C ASP A 24 -28.54 17.64 -37.64
N ARG A 25 -27.55 17.33 -38.50
CA ARG A 25 -26.08 17.55 -38.43
C ARG A 25 -25.29 16.66 -37.47
N GLY A 26 -24.25 15.92 -37.89
CA GLY A 26 -23.44 15.92 -39.10
C GLY A 26 -21.98 15.61 -38.74
N ALA A 27 -21.20 15.11 -39.71
CA ALA A 27 -19.73 14.93 -39.70
C ALA A 27 -19.19 13.74 -38.85
N ASP A 28 -18.16 12.98 -39.25
CA ASP A 28 -17.35 12.90 -40.47
C ASP A 28 -16.62 11.53 -40.46
N ARG A 29 -16.00 11.24 -41.60
CA ARG A 29 -15.20 10.09 -42.06
C ARG A 29 -14.20 9.43 -41.07
N ASP A 30 -13.95 8.12 -41.27
CA ASP A 30 -12.63 7.56 -41.60
C ASP A 30 -12.77 6.08 -42.06
N ASP A 31 -12.45 5.81 -43.33
CA ASP A 31 -11.28 5.06 -43.82
C ASP A 31 -11.49 3.52 -43.82
N GLY A 32 -11.35 2.79 -44.93
CA GLY A 32 -10.51 3.03 -46.10
C GLY A 32 -9.79 1.73 -46.41
N SER A 33 -10.48 0.83 -47.10
CA SER A 33 -10.00 -0.50 -47.48
C SER A 33 -8.91 -0.45 -48.56
N GLY A 34 -7.79 -1.14 -48.30
CA GLY A 34 -7.06 -2.04 -49.21
C GLY A 34 -6.56 -1.56 -50.59
N THR A 35 -5.28 -1.85 -50.89
CA THR A 35 -4.78 -2.61 -52.06
C THR A 35 -3.24 -2.47 -52.14
N ARG A 36 -2.49 -3.59 -52.08
CA ARG A 36 -1.74 -4.27 -53.17
C ARG A 36 -0.43 -3.62 -53.63
N GLY A 37 0.58 -4.48 -53.84
CA GLY A 37 1.72 -4.26 -54.73
C GLY A 37 3.06 -4.38 -54.00
N ASP A 38 3.66 -5.57 -53.96
CA ASP A 38 4.65 -6.11 -54.91
C ASP A 38 6.08 -5.63 -54.62
N SER A 39 6.99 -6.61 -54.50
CA SER A 39 8.36 -6.61 -55.04
C SER A 39 9.24 -7.56 -54.23
N ALA A 40 9.40 -8.77 -54.79
CA ALA A 40 10.51 -9.65 -54.51
C ALA A 40 11.79 -9.08 -55.15
N ASP A 41 12.92 -9.12 -54.44
CA ASP A 41 14.23 -9.15 -55.10
C ASP A 41 15.28 -9.85 -54.22
N SER A 42 15.81 -10.94 -54.79
CA SER A 42 17.19 -11.43 -54.81
C SER A 42 18.03 -11.63 -53.52
N ALA A 43 18.45 -12.90 -53.37
CA ALA A 43 19.57 -13.42 -52.57
C ALA A 43 20.95 -12.98 -53.15
N PRO A 44 22.16 -13.32 -52.61
CA PRO A 44 22.55 -14.67 -52.18
C PRO A 44 23.49 -14.80 -50.96
N ALA A 45 23.59 -16.04 -50.48
CA ALA A 45 24.63 -16.56 -49.59
C ALA A 45 25.92 -16.91 -50.35
N ARG A 46 27.10 -16.71 -49.73
CA ARG A 46 28.37 -17.50 -49.81
C ARG A 46 29.22 -17.15 -48.59
N ASP A 47 29.50 -18.08 -47.68
CA ASP A 47 30.54 -19.13 -47.68
C ASP A 47 31.97 -18.60 -47.46
N GLY A 48 32.64 -19.14 -46.44
CA GLY A 48 33.90 -18.65 -45.89
C GLY A 48 34.41 -19.55 -44.77
N SER A 49 34.68 -20.81 -45.14
CA SER A 49 35.44 -21.79 -44.36
C SER A 49 36.87 -21.30 -44.08
N GLY A 50 37.30 -21.41 -42.82
CA GLY A 50 38.67 -21.16 -42.38
C GLY A 50 38.94 -21.92 -41.09
N ALA A 51 39.44 -23.14 -41.23
CA ALA A 51 39.91 -23.97 -40.12
C ALA A 51 41.25 -23.47 -39.56
N GLY A 52 41.37 -23.46 -38.23
CA GLY A 52 42.62 -23.24 -37.52
C GLY A 52 42.43 -23.29 -36.00
N ALA A 53 42.75 -24.43 -35.38
CA ALA A 53 43.02 -24.58 -33.95
C ALA A 53 44.50 -24.99 -33.79
N PRO A 54 45.13 -25.00 -32.59
CA PRO A 54 44.66 -24.61 -31.26
C PRO A 54 45.60 -23.60 -30.57
N GLY A 55 45.14 -22.95 -29.50
CA GLY A 55 45.95 -22.07 -28.67
C GLY A 55 45.41 -22.03 -27.25
N ASP A 56 45.94 -22.93 -26.42
CA ASP A 56 45.73 -22.93 -24.98
C ASP A 56 46.19 -21.59 -24.39
N SER A 57 45.25 -20.84 -23.83
CA SER A 57 45.53 -19.78 -22.87
C SER A 57 44.29 -19.61 -22.01
N ALA A 58 44.22 -20.47 -20.99
CA ALA A 58 43.34 -20.31 -19.85
C ALA A 58 43.67 -18.98 -19.15
N THR A 59 42.88 -17.95 -19.44
CA THR A 59 42.71 -16.81 -18.55
C THR A 59 41.36 -16.97 -17.88
N ASN A 60 41.39 -17.48 -16.65
CA ASN A 60 40.28 -17.45 -15.71
C ASN A 60 39.92 -16.00 -15.42
N GLY A 61 39.14 -15.38 -16.29
CA GLY A 61 38.35 -14.21 -15.97
C GLY A 61 37.17 -14.68 -15.14
N THR A 62 37.36 -14.75 -13.82
CA THR A 62 36.28 -14.95 -12.85
C THR A 62 35.24 -13.87 -13.06
N SER A 63 34.26 -14.16 -13.92
CA SER A 63 33.06 -13.37 -14.08
C SER A 63 32.23 -13.63 -12.83
N GLY A 64 32.60 -12.93 -11.74
CA GLY A 64 31.80 -12.88 -10.53
C GLY A 64 30.45 -12.30 -10.93
N THR A 65 29.47 -13.18 -11.16
CA THR A 65 28.07 -12.76 -11.24
C THR A 65 27.82 -11.99 -9.94
N PRO A 66 27.42 -10.71 -9.99
CA PRO A 66 27.17 -9.95 -8.77
C PRO A 66 26.15 -10.74 -7.96
N ALA A 67 26.50 -11.10 -6.73
CA ALA A 67 25.60 -11.82 -5.85
C ALA A 67 24.31 -10.99 -5.71
N THR A 68 23.25 -11.40 -6.39
CA THR A 68 21.95 -10.75 -6.32
C THR A 68 21.32 -11.16 -4.98
N PHE A 69 21.63 -10.41 -3.92
CA PHE A 69 20.98 -10.61 -2.64
C PHE A 69 19.45 -10.64 -2.84
N PRO A 70 18.75 -11.66 -2.30
CA PRO A 70 17.32 -11.81 -2.53
C PRO A 70 16.58 -10.63 -1.91
N ARG A 71 15.80 -9.92 -2.73
CA ARG A 71 14.95 -8.81 -2.26
C ARG A 71 13.95 -9.34 -1.24
N ARG A 72 13.79 -8.64 -0.11
CA ARG A 72 12.84 -9.02 0.95
C ARG A 72 11.42 -8.49 0.75
N LEU A 73 11.17 -7.85 -0.40
CA LEU A 73 9.86 -7.35 -0.79
C LEU A 73 8.73 -8.41 -0.72
N PRO A 74 8.92 -9.68 -1.13
CA PRO A 74 7.86 -10.69 -1.00
C PRO A 74 7.43 -10.93 0.45
N TRP A 75 8.38 -10.91 1.39
CA TRP A 75 8.08 -11.05 2.81
C TRP A 75 7.31 -9.86 3.36
N LEU A 76 7.73 -8.64 2.99
CA LEU A 76 7.00 -7.42 3.33
C LEU A 76 5.55 -7.50 2.84
N LEU A 77 5.34 -7.87 1.58
CA LEU A 77 4.00 -7.98 0.98
C LEU A 77 3.16 -9.09 1.63
N LEU A 78 3.77 -10.24 1.95
CA LEU A 78 3.10 -11.32 2.66
C LEU A 78 2.61 -10.86 4.04
N ILE A 79 3.46 -10.19 4.81
CA ILE A 79 3.11 -9.67 6.14
C ILE A 79 2.00 -8.62 6.02
N ALA A 80 2.13 -7.70 5.06
CA ALA A 80 1.10 -6.70 4.80
C ALA A 80 -0.25 -7.33 4.43
N ALA A 81 -0.24 -8.38 3.60
CA ALA A 81 -1.45 -9.12 3.21
C ALA A 81 -2.11 -9.84 4.39
N VAL A 82 -1.32 -10.47 5.27
CA VAL A 82 -1.83 -11.11 6.50
C VAL A 82 -2.46 -10.07 7.42
N VAL A 83 -1.76 -8.97 7.69
CA VAL A 83 -2.30 -7.88 8.53
C VAL A 83 -3.59 -7.32 7.95
N LEU A 84 -3.61 -7.06 6.63
CA LEU A 84 -4.80 -6.56 5.95
C LEU A 84 -5.97 -7.54 6.06
N ALA A 85 -5.73 -8.84 5.87
CA ALA A 85 -6.77 -9.86 6.00
C ALA A 85 -7.34 -9.93 7.43
N VAL A 86 -6.47 -9.87 8.45
CA VAL A 86 -6.90 -9.86 9.86
C VAL A 86 -7.67 -8.58 10.20
N ASP A 87 -7.20 -7.41 9.76
CA ASP A 87 -7.89 -6.13 10.01
C ASP A 87 -9.28 -6.09 9.35
N LEU A 88 -9.37 -6.41 8.06
CA LEU A 88 -10.65 -6.43 7.35
C LEU A 88 -11.60 -7.49 7.91
N GLY A 89 -11.08 -8.68 8.25
CA GLY A 89 -11.87 -9.76 8.84
C GLY A 89 -12.44 -9.40 10.21
N THR A 90 -11.61 -8.82 11.09
CA THR A 90 -12.05 -8.37 12.42
C THR A 90 -13.06 -7.22 12.33
N LYS A 91 -12.83 -6.23 11.47
CA LYS A 91 -13.79 -5.14 11.22
C LYS A 91 -15.11 -5.66 10.67
N ALA A 92 -15.09 -6.60 9.74
CA ALA A 92 -16.29 -7.22 9.19
C ALA A 92 -17.09 -7.96 10.29
N LEU A 93 -16.40 -8.72 11.15
CA LEU A 93 -17.01 -9.43 12.27
C LEU A 93 -17.68 -8.46 13.26
N VAL A 94 -16.97 -7.39 13.66
CA VAL A 94 -17.50 -6.38 14.58
C VAL A 94 -18.73 -5.70 13.99
N VAL A 95 -18.67 -5.25 12.73
CA VAL A 95 -19.81 -4.59 12.07
C VAL A 95 -21.02 -5.53 11.95
N ALA A 96 -20.81 -6.83 11.79
CA ALA A 96 -21.88 -7.81 11.68
C ALA A 96 -22.49 -8.25 13.02
N LYS A 97 -21.73 -8.13 14.12
CA LYS A 97 -22.11 -8.71 15.43
C LYS A 97 -22.39 -7.67 16.51
N MET A 98 -21.99 -6.42 16.33
CA MET A 98 -22.09 -5.39 17.36
C MET A 98 -23.00 -4.25 16.96
N THR A 99 -23.74 -3.76 17.95
CA THR A 99 -24.57 -2.55 17.84
C THR A 99 -23.74 -1.34 18.30
N PRO A 100 -23.69 -0.24 17.52
CA PRO A 100 -23.05 0.99 17.97
C PRO A 100 -23.63 1.47 19.31
N GLY A 101 -22.77 1.83 20.26
CA GLY A 101 -23.19 2.32 21.59
C GLY A 101 -23.41 1.23 22.64
N GLU A 102 -23.21 -0.05 22.31
CA GLU A 102 -23.39 -1.18 23.23
C GLU A 102 -22.05 -1.92 23.44
N PRO A 103 -21.25 -1.54 24.48
CA PRO A 103 -19.94 -2.13 24.71
C PRO A 103 -20.00 -3.57 25.24
N ILE A 104 -19.09 -4.43 24.78
CA ILE A 104 -18.91 -5.79 25.28
C ILE A 104 -17.64 -5.84 26.13
N SER A 105 -17.76 -6.16 27.42
CA SER A 105 -16.60 -6.34 28.30
C SER A 105 -15.88 -7.65 28.01
N VAL A 106 -14.58 -7.58 27.72
CA VAL A 106 -13.72 -8.76 27.48
C VAL A 106 -12.90 -9.08 28.72
N ILE A 107 -12.27 -8.05 29.31
CA ILE A 107 -11.46 -8.18 30.53
C ILE A 107 -11.93 -7.11 31.52
N GLY A 108 -12.93 -7.45 32.33
CA GLY A 108 -13.55 -6.55 33.30
C GLY A 108 -13.86 -5.18 32.68
N ASP A 109 -13.47 -4.10 33.37
CA ASP A 109 -13.60 -2.72 32.88
C ASP A 109 -12.38 -2.22 32.09
N VAL A 110 -11.34 -3.05 31.93
CA VAL A 110 -10.06 -2.66 31.32
C VAL A 110 -10.09 -2.80 29.81
N VAL A 111 -10.56 -3.94 29.29
CA VAL A 111 -10.64 -4.18 27.83
C VAL A 111 -12.09 -4.40 27.45
N ARG A 112 -12.61 -3.51 26.61
CA ARG A 112 -13.98 -3.55 26.09
C ARG A 112 -13.94 -3.49 24.57
N LEU A 113 -14.89 -4.16 23.93
CA LEU A 113 -15.17 -3.97 22.52
C LEU A 113 -16.28 -2.92 22.40
N THR A 114 -16.03 -1.86 21.64
CA THR A 114 -17.00 -0.79 21.39
C THR A 114 -16.94 -0.38 19.93
N LEU A 115 -17.99 -0.64 19.16
CA LEU A 115 -18.04 -0.24 17.75
C LEU A 115 -18.14 1.28 17.60
N ILE A 116 -17.09 1.89 17.06
CA ILE A 116 -17.01 3.31 16.68
C ILE A 116 -16.72 3.42 15.18
N ARG A 117 -17.45 4.33 14.51
CA ARG A 117 -17.17 4.73 13.12
C ARG A 117 -16.41 6.06 13.16
N ASN A 118 -15.09 5.98 13.10
CA ASN A 118 -14.20 7.11 13.28
C ASN A 118 -13.96 7.85 11.96
N SER A 119 -14.45 9.08 11.88
CA SER A 119 -14.18 10.01 10.76
C SER A 119 -12.79 10.65 10.83
N GLY A 120 -12.04 10.47 11.93
CA GLY A 120 -10.87 11.26 12.27
C GLY A 120 -11.18 12.37 13.30
N ALA A 121 -12.39 12.40 13.86
CA ALA A 121 -12.85 13.41 14.82
C ALA A 121 -12.08 13.45 16.15
N ALA A 122 -11.21 12.47 16.44
CA ALA A 122 -10.41 12.44 17.67
C ALA A 122 -9.52 13.70 17.86
N PHE A 123 -9.22 14.42 16.77
CA PHE A 123 -8.49 15.70 16.83
C PHE A 123 -9.39 16.95 16.92
N SER A 124 -10.72 16.81 17.04
CA SER A 124 -11.75 17.86 17.09
C SER A 124 -11.75 18.90 15.95
N MET A 125 -10.69 18.99 15.15
CA MET A 125 -10.49 19.86 13.98
C MET A 125 -10.65 19.10 12.66
N ALA A 126 -10.58 17.77 12.66
CA ALA A 126 -10.49 16.95 11.46
C ALA A 126 -11.83 16.36 10.97
N THR A 127 -12.96 16.73 11.57
CA THR A 127 -14.31 16.33 11.12
C THR A 127 -14.62 16.74 9.66
N GLY A 128 -13.87 17.70 9.10
CA GLY A 128 -13.89 18.06 7.67
C GLY A 128 -12.61 17.72 6.88
N MET A 129 -11.62 17.07 7.51
CA MET A 129 -10.32 16.75 6.90
C MET A 129 -10.09 15.25 6.72
N THR A 130 -11.15 14.43 6.71
CA THR A 130 -11.06 12.98 6.50
C THR A 130 -10.30 12.64 5.21
N TRP A 131 -10.50 13.44 4.16
CA TRP A 131 -9.79 13.32 2.89
C TRP A 131 -8.28 13.51 3.03
N LEU A 132 -7.82 14.41 3.91
CA LEU A 132 -6.39 14.65 4.16
C LEU A 132 -5.76 13.44 4.83
N LEU A 133 -6.45 12.84 5.82
CA LEU A 133 -5.99 11.60 6.45
C LEU A 133 -5.90 10.45 5.43
N THR A 134 -6.83 10.40 4.48
CA THR A 134 -6.77 9.45 3.36
C THR A 134 -5.55 9.70 2.46
N LEU A 135 -5.25 10.96 2.13
CA LEU A 135 -4.05 11.30 1.35
C LEU A 135 -2.76 10.93 2.09
N ILE A 136 -2.70 11.16 3.41
CA ILE A 136 -1.55 10.75 4.24
C ILE A 136 -1.39 9.22 4.19
N ALA A 137 -2.48 8.46 4.33
CA ALA A 137 -2.43 7.01 4.23
C ALA A 137 -1.93 6.54 2.85
N VAL A 138 -2.40 7.16 1.76
CA VAL A 138 -1.90 6.89 0.40
C VAL A 138 -0.40 7.20 0.28
N ALA A 139 0.05 8.35 0.81
CA ALA A 139 1.45 8.73 0.78
C ALA A 139 2.33 7.72 1.55
N VAL A 140 1.87 7.26 2.72
CA VAL A 140 2.55 6.20 3.49
C VAL A 140 2.65 4.90 2.69
N VAL A 141 1.55 4.45 2.08
CA VAL A 141 1.55 3.24 1.24
C VAL A 141 2.57 3.35 0.09
N ILE A 142 2.57 4.48 -0.63
CA ILE A 142 3.52 4.73 -1.73
C ILE A 142 4.96 4.76 -1.21
N GLY A 143 5.20 5.46 -0.11
CA GLY A 143 6.53 5.58 0.52
C GLY A 143 7.09 4.22 0.94
N VAL A 144 6.27 3.42 1.63
CA VAL A 144 6.67 2.08 2.07
C VAL A 144 6.93 1.15 0.88
N ILE A 145 6.11 1.19 -0.17
CA ILE A 145 6.36 0.38 -1.38
C ILE A 145 7.66 0.82 -2.06
N ARG A 146 7.94 2.13 -2.14
CA ARG A 146 9.19 2.67 -2.70
C ARG A 146 10.41 2.18 -1.93
N ILE A 147 10.40 2.31 -0.60
CA ILE A 147 11.48 1.85 0.29
C ILE A 147 11.61 0.32 0.22
N GLY A 148 10.48 -0.40 0.17
CA GLY A 148 10.41 -1.85 0.11
C GLY A 148 11.17 -2.49 -1.06
N ARG A 149 11.36 -1.75 -2.16
CA ARG A 149 12.04 -2.24 -3.37
C ARG A 149 13.54 -2.42 -3.19
N THR A 150 14.16 -1.75 -2.21
CA THR A 150 15.60 -1.82 -1.93
C THR A 150 15.93 -2.67 -0.70
N LEU A 151 14.92 -3.22 -0.01
CA LEU A 151 15.10 -3.98 1.24
C LEU A 151 15.82 -5.32 1.05
N ARG A 152 16.80 -5.55 1.94
CA ARG A 152 17.53 -6.82 2.07
C ARG A 152 17.45 -7.41 3.49
N SER A 153 17.12 -6.60 4.49
CA SER A 153 16.88 -7.05 5.87
C SER A 153 15.46 -7.59 6.10
N LEU A 154 15.35 -8.76 6.73
CA LEU A 154 14.05 -9.37 7.08
C LEU A 154 13.36 -8.58 8.19
N SER A 155 14.08 -8.10 9.20
CA SER A 155 13.52 -7.32 10.31
C SER A 155 12.87 -6.02 9.82
N TRP A 156 13.50 -5.36 8.85
CA TRP A 156 12.93 -4.19 8.18
C TRP A 156 11.71 -4.56 7.33
N ALA A 157 11.73 -5.70 6.64
CA ALA A 157 10.57 -6.19 5.90
C ALA A 157 9.37 -6.48 6.82
N ILE A 158 9.61 -6.98 8.04
CA ILE A 158 8.56 -7.17 9.06
C ILE A 158 7.99 -5.82 9.50
N GLY A 159 8.83 -4.88 9.93
CA GLY A 159 8.38 -3.57 10.39
C GLY A 159 7.60 -2.81 9.31
N LEU A 160 8.14 -2.74 8.09
CA LEU A 160 7.47 -2.08 6.97
C LEU A 160 6.23 -2.83 6.48
N GLY A 161 6.21 -4.17 6.57
CA GLY A 161 5.04 -4.98 6.25
C GLY A 161 3.87 -4.71 7.21
N LEU A 162 4.16 -4.58 8.52
CA LEU A 162 3.16 -4.22 9.54
C LEU A 162 2.57 -2.82 9.30
N VAL A 163 3.43 -1.84 8.98
CA VAL A 163 3.01 -0.47 8.64
C VAL A 163 2.18 -0.45 7.35
N LEU A 164 2.63 -1.13 6.29
CA LEU A 164 1.91 -1.19 5.02
C LEU A 164 0.53 -1.84 5.17
N GLY A 165 0.46 -2.99 5.86
CA GLY A 165 -0.79 -3.69 6.09
C GLY A 165 -1.80 -2.87 6.88
N GLY A 166 -1.36 -2.21 7.95
CA GLY A 166 -2.24 -1.34 8.74
C GLY A 166 -2.67 -0.09 7.98
N ALA A 167 -1.75 0.55 7.25
CA ALA A 167 -2.08 1.71 6.41
C ALA A 167 -3.11 1.34 5.34
N LEU A 168 -2.96 0.18 4.68
CA LEU A 168 -3.94 -0.33 3.73
C LEU A 168 -5.30 -0.64 4.37
N GLY A 169 -5.33 -1.28 5.55
CA GLY A 169 -6.58 -1.60 6.25
C GLY A 169 -7.42 -0.35 6.55
N ASN A 170 -6.78 0.69 7.09
CA ASN A 170 -7.45 1.98 7.33
C ASN A 170 -7.77 2.74 6.03
N LEU A 171 -6.94 2.63 5.00
CA LEU A 171 -7.21 3.23 3.69
C LEU A 171 -8.43 2.59 3.00
N VAL A 172 -8.58 1.27 3.07
CA VAL A 172 -9.74 0.55 2.53
C VAL A 172 -11.04 1.05 3.16
N ASP A 173 -11.07 1.20 4.49
CA ASP A 173 -12.25 1.77 5.16
C ASP A 173 -12.57 3.18 4.64
N ARG A 174 -11.56 4.02 4.47
CA ARG A 174 -11.71 5.41 3.99
C ARG A 174 -12.17 5.51 2.54
N LEU A 175 -11.85 4.52 1.71
CA LEU A 175 -12.21 4.49 0.30
C LEU A 175 -13.60 3.89 0.05
N PHE A 176 -13.98 2.88 0.81
CA PHE A 176 -15.16 2.07 0.48
C PHE A 176 -16.32 2.20 1.46
N ARG A 177 -16.13 2.82 2.64
CA ARG A 177 -17.22 3.03 3.60
C ARG A 177 -17.86 4.41 3.43
N SER A 178 -19.10 4.52 3.90
CA SER A 178 -19.85 5.79 3.97
C SER A 178 -19.09 6.85 4.79
N PRO A 179 -19.29 8.15 4.51
CA PRO A 179 -20.24 8.77 3.58
C PRO A 179 -19.87 8.71 2.08
N GLY A 180 -18.62 8.42 1.72
CA GLY A 180 -18.19 8.37 0.32
C GLY A 180 -16.69 8.11 0.19
N PRO A 181 -16.18 7.88 -1.04
CA PRO A 181 -14.78 7.61 -1.26
C PRO A 181 -13.91 8.77 -0.77
N LEU A 182 -12.77 8.43 -0.17
CA LEU A 182 -11.83 9.33 0.51
C LEU A 182 -12.34 9.95 1.82
N GLN A 183 -13.62 9.81 2.13
CA GLN A 183 -14.24 10.35 3.35
C GLN A 183 -14.79 9.25 4.27
N GLY A 184 -14.61 7.99 3.92
CA GLY A 184 -15.13 6.85 4.68
C GLY A 184 -14.61 6.83 6.12
N HIS A 185 -15.47 6.36 7.02
CA HIS A 185 -15.11 6.22 8.43
C HIS A 185 -14.37 4.90 8.68
N VAL A 186 -13.29 4.98 9.45
CA VAL A 186 -12.54 3.81 9.93
C VAL A 186 -13.34 3.12 11.03
N ILE A 187 -13.34 1.78 11.02
CA ILE A 187 -14.00 1.00 12.09
C ILE A 187 -13.02 0.78 13.23
N ASP A 188 -13.30 1.40 14.36
CA ASP A 188 -12.55 1.21 15.61
C ASP A 188 -13.39 0.41 16.59
N PHE A 189 -12.75 -0.50 17.33
CA PHE A 189 -13.49 -1.42 18.18
C PHE A 189 -12.80 -1.85 19.47
N ILE A 190 -11.49 -1.64 19.61
CA ILE A 190 -10.73 -2.03 20.81
C ILE A 190 -10.62 -0.83 21.74
N ALA A 191 -11.27 -0.89 22.90
CA ALA A 191 -11.20 0.14 23.93
C ALA A 191 -10.39 -0.38 25.13
N VAL A 192 -9.24 0.25 25.39
CA VAL A 192 -8.37 -0.06 26.53
C VAL A 192 -8.52 1.05 27.56
N THR A 193 -9.29 0.80 28.61
CA THR A 193 -9.65 1.80 29.64
C THR A 193 -10.62 2.88 29.12
N LYS A 194 -11.04 3.80 30.00
CA LYS A 194 -12.02 4.86 29.67
C LYS A 194 -11.40 6.09 28.99
N TRP A 195 -10.10 6.33 29.15
CA TRP A 195 -9.43 7.54 28.64
C TRP A 195 -8.65 7.32 27.33
N TRP A 196 -8.29 6.08 27.00
CA TRP A 196 -7.54 5.79 25.78
C TRP A 196 -8.48 5.80 24.56
N PRO A 197 -8.07 6.38 23.42
CA PRO A 197 -8.85 6.31 22.20
C PRO A 197 -9.15 4.87 21.77
N VAL A 198 -10.34 4.61 21.26
CA VAL A 198 -10.66 3.30 20.67
C VAL A 198 -9.86 3.15 19.38
N PHE A 199 -9.28 1.97 19.16
CA PHE A 199 -8.43 1.66 18.01
C PHE A 199 -8.80 0.32 17.38
N ASN A 200 -8.09 -0.06 16.32
CA ASN A 200 -8.29 -1.33 15.63
C ASN A 200 -6.96 -2.10 15.41
N VAL A 201 -7.05 -3.21 14.69
CA VAL A 201 -5.88 -4.06 14.39
C VAL A 201 -4.88 -3.33 13.49
N ALA A 202 -5.35 -2.58 12.49
CA ALA A 202 -4.48 -1.75 11.65
C ALA A 202 -3.69 -0.69 12.44
N ASP A 203 -4.30 -0.03 13.42
CA ASP A 203 -3.58 0.94 14.28
C ASP A 203 -2.51 0.24 15.12
N SER A 204 -2.87 -0.92 15.68
CA SER A 204 -1.94 -1.75 16.46
C SER A 204 -0.74 -2.20 15.61
N SER A 205 -0.97 -2.60 14.36
CA SER A 205 0.11 -3.02 13.46
C SER A 205 1.01 -1.85 13.07
N ILE A 206 0.46 -0.66 12.82
CA ILE A 206 1.25 0.54 12.54
C ILE A 206 2.13 0.88 13.74
N VAL A 207 1.58 0.89 14.96
CA VAL A 207 2.34 1.22 16.19
C VAL A 207 3.45 0.19 16.43
N CYS A 208 3.14 -1.10 16.37
CA CYS A 208 4.14 -2.16 16.54
C CYS A 208 5.23 -2.11 15.46
N GLY A 209 4.85 -1.88 14.20
CA GLY A 209 5.78 -1.73 13.08
C GLY A 209 6.69 -0.50 13.26
N ALA A 210 6.13 0.64 13.63
CA ALA A 210 6.89 1.87 13.90
C ALA A 210 7.88 1.68 15.06
N ILE A 211 7.44 1.08 16.17
CA ILE A 211 8.33 0.77 17.31
C ILE A 211 9.47 -0.13 16.85
N LEU A 212 9.19 -1.19 16.09
CA LEU A 212 10.22 -2.08 15.56
C LEU A 212 11.23 -1.33 14.68
N LEU A 213 10.77 -0.47 13.77
CA LEU A 213 11.65 0.29 12.88
C LEU A 213 12.53 1.29 13.66
N VAL A 214 11.97 1.96 14.67
CA VAL A 214 12.72 2.83 15.57
C VAL A 214 13.79 2.04 16.32
N VAL A 215 13.42 0.89 16.90
CA VAL A 215 14.37 -0.01 17.58
C VAL A 215 15.49 -0.42 16.64
N LEU A 216 15.18 -0.88 15.42
CA LEU A 216 16.19 -1.28 14.44
C LEU A 216 17.15 -0.13 14.11
N THR A 217 16.62 1.09 13.96
CA THR A 217 17.42 2.27 13.66
C THR A 217 18.32 2.67 14.83
N VAL A 218 17.80 2.66 16.06
CA VAL A 218 18.57 2.98 17.28
C VAL A 218 19.69 1.97 17.53
N PHE A 219 19.48 0.70 17.19
CA PHE A 219 20.50 -0.34 17.30
C PHE A 219 21.36 -0.52 16.05
N GLY A 220 21.32 0.42 15.10
CA GLY A 220 22.21 0.45 13.93
C GLY A 220 21.97 -0.67 12.91
N PHE A 221 20.77 -1.28 12.88
CA PHE A 221 20.42 -2.24 11.84
C PHE A 221 19.96 -1.50 10.60
N GLU A 222 20.70 -1.62 9.51
CA GLU A 222 20.39 -0.92 8.27
C GLU A 222 19.39 -1.70 7.40
N PRO A 223 18.59 -1.01 6.55
CA PRO A 223 17.60 -1.64 5.67
C PRO A 223 18.18 -2.63 4.63
N ASP A 224 19.44 -2.44 4.29
CA ASP A 224 20.26 -3.28 3.39
C ASP A 224 20.92 -4.48 4.10
N GLY A 225 20.82 -4.55 5.43
CA GLY A 225 21.24 -5.69 6.25
C GLY A 225 22.64 -5.57 6.87
N THR A 226 23.33 -4.45 6.68
CA THR A 226 24.58 -4.14 7.40
C THR A 226 24.28 -3.61 8.81
N ARG A 227 25.25 -3.73 9.71
CA ARG A 227 25.20 -3.14 11.06
C ARG A 227 26.15 -1.95 11.08
N ALA A 228 25.65 -0.79 11.49
CA ALA A 228 26.47 0.37 11.79
C ALA A 228 27.39 0.03 12.97
N GLY A 229 28.69 -0.16 12.71
CA GLY A 229 29.71 -0.35 13.76
C GLY A 229 30.74 -1.46 13.55
N HIS A 230 31.05 -1.90 12.32
CA HIS A 230 32.16 -2.85 12.10
C HIS A 230 33.38 -2.27 11.36
N ASP A 231 33.40 -0.99 10.98
CA ASP A 231 34.48 -0.47 10.11
C ASP A 231 35.37 0.63 10.73
N ASP A 232 35.19 1.02 11.99
CA ASP A 232 35.91 2.19 12.57
C ASP A 232 37.07 1.88 13.55
N ASP A 233 37.42 0.60 13.81
CA ASP A 233 38.45 0.26 14.82
C ASP A 233 39.72 -0.49 14.32
N GLU A 234 39.83 -0.87 13.04
CA GLU A 234 41.02 -1.59 12.54
C GLU A 234 42.11 -0.69 11.92
N GLY A 235 41.92 0.64 11.89
CA GLY A 235 42.85 1.57 11.24
C GLY A 235 43.87 2.30 12.14
N ALA A 236 43.73 2.24 13.47
CA ALA A 236 44.42 3.18 14.37
C ALA A 236 45.66 2.65 15.10
N HIS A 237 46.08 1.40 14.90
CA HIS A 237 47.21 0.80 15.66
C HIS A 237 48.33 0.17 14.82
N ALA A 238 48.39 0.39 13.51
CA ALA A 238 49.49 -0.09 12.67
C ALA A 238 50.32 1.07 12.13
N GLY A 239 51.25 1.61 12.92
CA GLY A 239 52.18 2.60 12.41
C GLY A 239 52.98 3.39 13.45
N ASP A 240 53.49 2.75 14.50
CA ASP A 240 54.55 3.36 15.32
C ASP A 240 55.48 2.28 15.88
N ASP A 241 56.20 1.60 14.98
CA ASP A 241 57.33 0.73 15.33
C ASP A 241 58.21 0.55 14.09
N GLN A 242 59.15 1.49 13.89
CA GLN A 242 60.50 1.28 13.33
C GLN A 242 61.16 2.62 13.02
N ASP A 243 62.04 3.09 13.91
CA ASP A 243 63.41 3.45 13.51
C ASP A 243 64.27 3.77 14.74
N GLY A 244 65.10 2.81 15.13
CA GLY A 244 65.95 2.95 16.30
C GLY A 244 66.91 1.78 16.45
N LYS A 245 67.71 1.48 15.42
CA LYS A 245 68.98 0.73 15.58
C LYS A 245 69.82 0.78 14.31
N ALA A 246 70.79 1.70 14.29
CA ALA A 246 72.04 1.53 13.57
C ALA A 246 73.16 2.06 14.46
N GLY A 247 73.79 1.14 15.20
CA GLY A 247 75.00 1.36 15.96
C GLY A 247 75.86 0.11 15.80
N GLU A 248 77.17 0.35 15.65
CA GLU A 248 78.29 -0.56 15.39
C GLU A 248 78.64 -0.83 13.91
#